data_AF-A0A0H1BNW3-F1
#
_entry.id   AF-A0A0H1BNW3-F1
#
_cell.length_a   1.000
_cell.length_b   1.000
_cell.length_c   1.000
_cell.angle_alpha   90.00
_cell.angle_beta   90.00
_cell.angle_gamma   90.00
#
_symmetry.space_group_name_H-M   'P 1'
#
loop_
_entity.id
_entity.type
_entity.pdbx_description
1 polymer ?
#
loop_
_entity_poly.entity_id
_entity_poly.type
_entity_poly.pdbx_seq_one_letter_code
_entity_poly.pdbx_strand_id
1 'polypeptide(L)'
;MLGALMIADHTFGGSFDMQFMIICLALLPTISGALAYYNICRLQLEQHRAWMLRTMFYAGVILTSRPLIAIGAVWVSTFGTYHNIWPCEMIDFAWREHGASAGAYLANYPHYSPPLRNATGSAAVVRANIFSKHDVAEMGASFQIPASASFMFSLILHAVGVEIYLALTQGGASRLRIESYRRQRTQGT
;
A
#
# COMPACT_ATOMS: atom_id res chain seq x y z
N MET A 1 6.13 6.99 8.41
CA MET A 1 5.29 6.74 7.22
C MET A 1 4.71 8.01 6.58
N LEU A 2 4.87 9.19 7.19
CA LEU A 2 4.37 10.46 6.64
C LEU A 2 4.93 10.82 5.25
N GLY A 3 6.15 10.38 4.91
CA GLY A 3 6.70 10.58 3.56
C GLY A 3 5.94 9.86 2.44
N ALA A 4 5.20 8.78 2.75
CA ALA A 4 4.35 8.11 1.76
C ALA A 4 3.10 8.93 1.42
N LEU A 5 2.63 9.78 2.34
CA LEU A 5 1.50 10.68 2.10
C LEU A 5 1.86 11.77 1.07
N MET A 6 3.12 12.18 1.01
CA MET A 6 3.59 13.22 0.07
C MET A 6 3.56 12.78 -1.39
N ILE A 7 3.48 11.46 -1.66
CA ILE A 7 3.52 10.88 -3.01
C ILE A 7 2.17 10.19 -3.34
N ALA A 8 1.19 10.25 -2.43
CA ALA A 8 -0.08 9.55 -2.59
C ALA A 8 -0.82 9.96 -3.88
N ASP A 9 -0.78 11.25 -4.22
CA ASP A 9 -1.49 11.80 -5.39
C ASP A 9 -0.90 11.34 -6.74
N HIS A 10 0.38 10.94 -6.76
CA HIS A 10 1.07 10.50 -7.98
C HIS A 10 1.22 8.98 -8.07
N THR A 11 1.03 8.25 -6.96
CA THR A 11 1.24 6.80 -6.91
C THR A 11 0.09 6.08 -7.61
N PHE A 12 0.39 5.27 -8.63
CA PHE A 12 -0.60 4.59 -9.48
C PHE A 12 -1.64 5.53 -10.12
N GLY A 13 -1.19 6.68 -10.65
CA GLY A 13 -2.04 7.62 -11.40
C GLY A 13 -3.08 8.34 -10.55
N GLY A 14 -2.92 8.36 -9.22
CA GLY A 14 -3.82 9.10 -8.33
C GLY A 14 -5.22 8.50 -8.20
N SER A 15 -5.37 7.21 -8.49
CA SER A 15 -6.65 6.51 -8.33
C SER A 15 -7.15 6.60 -6.88
N PHE A 16 -8.43 6.93 -6.71
CA PHE A 16 -9.03 7.21 -5.40
C PHE A 16 -8.92 6.01 -4.45
N ASP A 17 -9.09 4.79 -4.98
CA ASP A 17 -8.94 3.56 -4.21
C ASP A 17 -7.52 3.39 -3.68
N MET A 18 -6.50 3.68 -4.49
CA MET A 18 -5.11 3.60 -4.06
C MET A 18 -4.73 4.71 -3.07
N GLN A 19 -5.21 5.94 -3.28
CA GLN A 19 -5.01 7.03 -2.31
C GLN A 19 -5.58 6.67 -0.95
N PHE A 20 -6.80 6.15 -0.91
CA PHE A 20 -7.43 5.66 0.31
C PHE A 20 -6.58 4.57 0.98
N MET A 21 -6.03 3.63 0.20
CA MET A 21 -5.12 2.61 0.72
C MET A 21 -3.85 3.19 1.34
N ILE A 22 -3.20 4.13 0.66
CA ILE A 22 -1.97 4.76 1.15
C ILE A 22 -2.24 5.51 2.46
N ILE A 23 -3.37 6.22 2.55
CA ILE A 23 -3.79 6.92 3.76
C ILE A 23 -4.03 5.93 4.91
N CYS A 24 -4.78 4.86 4.69
CA CYS A 24 -4.99 3.82 5.70
C CYS A 24 -3.66 3.22 6.19
N LEU A 25 -2.76 2.91 5.25
CA LEU A 25 -1.47 2.28 5.54
C LEU A 25 -0.52 3.21 6.29
N ALA A 26 -0.65 4.52 6.13
CA ALA A 26 0.12 5.50 6.87
C ALA A 26 -0.50 5.78 8.26
N LEU A 27 -1.82 5.94 8.34
CA LEU A 27 -2.51 6.34 9.56
C LEU A 27 -2.53 5.22 10.61
N LEU A 28 -2.89 3.99 10.23
CA LEU A 28 -3.04 2.87 11.18
C LEU A 28 -1.78 2.62 12.02
N PRO A 29 -0.59 2.38 11.43
CA PRO A 29 0.65 2.21 12.18
C PRO A 29 1.08 3.49 12.92
N THR A 30 0.79 4.68 12.39
CA THR A 30 1.14 5.93 13.07
C THR A 30 0.31 6.13 14.35
N ILE A 31 -1.00 5.90 14.28
CA ILE A 31 -1.91 6.00 15.43
C ILE A 31 -1.58 4.92 16.47
N SER A 32 -1.36 3.67 16.04
CA SER A 32 -0.98 2.59 16.95
C SER A 32 0.39 2.85 17.61
N GLY A 33 1.34 3.41 16.86
CA GLY A 33 2.65 3.80 17.39
C GLY A 33 2.55 4.94 18.41
N ALA A 34 1.72 5.95 18.14
CA ALA A 34 1.46 7.05 19.06
C ALA A 34 0.81 6.56 20.37
N LEU A 35 -0.16 5.63 20.26
CA LEU A 35 -0.76 4.98 21.44
C LEU A 35 0.25 4.13 22.20
N ALA A 36 1.14 3.40 21.53
CA ALA A 36 2.21 2.66 22.18
C ALA A 36 3.14 3.60 22.97
N TYR A 37 3.51 4.73 22.38
CA TYR A 37 4.34 5.76 23.02
C TYR A 37 3.63 6.41 24.23
N TYR A 38 2.36 6.76 24.09
CA TYR A 38 1.57 7.30 25.19
C TYR A 38 1.50 6.33 26.38
N ASN A 39 1.27 5.04 26.12
CA ASN A 39 1.14 4.02 27.18
C ASN A 39 2.46 3.73 27.90
N ILE A 40 3.62 3.78 27.23
CA ILE A 40 4.91 3.62 27.93
C ILE A 40 5.20 4.82 28.85
N CYS A 41 4.86 6.03 28.43
CA CYS A 41 4.96 7.22 29.29
C CYS A 41 4.06 7.13 30.53
N ARG A 42 2.94 6.39 30.46
CA ARG A 42 2.04 6.13 31.60
C ARG A 42 2.39 4.86 32.39
N LEU A 43 3.53 4.24 32.12
CA LEU A 43 3.99 2.97 32.71
C LEU A 43 3.01 1.79 32.54
N GLN A 44 2.16 1.82 31.51
CA GLN A 44 1.23 0.75 31.19
C GLN A 44 1.88 -0.23 30.21
N LEU A 45 2.77 -1.09 30.72
CA LEU A 45 3.61 -1.99 29.90
C LEU A 45 2.78 -2.95 29.03
N GLU A 46 1.63 -3.40 29.54
CA GLU A 46 0.74 -4.29 28.80
C GLU A 46 0.17 -3.65 27.54
N GLN A 47 -0.34 -2.42 27.68
CA GLN A 47 -0.90 -1.68 26.56
C GLN A 47 0.19 -1.28 25.57
N HIS A 48 1.36 -0.87 26.07
CA HIS A 48 2.52 -0.59 25.22
C HIS A 48 2.87 -1.79 24.34
N ARG A 49 3.00 -2.99 24.91
CA ARG A 49 3.27 -4.22 24.14
C ARG A 49 2.20 -4.48 23.08
N ALA A 50 0.93 -4.37 23.45
CA ALA A 50 -0.17 -4.64 22.55
C ALA A 50 -0.21 -3.65 21.36
N TRP A 51 -0.02 -2.36 21.62
CA TRP A 51 0.01 -1.32 20.59
C TRP A 51 1.28 -1.34 19.73
N MET A 52 2.43 -1.68 20.32
CA MET A 52 3.67 -1.90 19.56
C MET A 52 3.51 -3.05 18.58
N LEU A 53 2.89 -4.16 19.02
CA LEU A 53 2.66 -5.31 18.16
C LEU A 53 1.73 -4.97 16.99
N ARG A 54 0.62 -4.27 17.24
CA ARG A 54 -0.28 -3.77 16.18
C ARG A 54 0.47 -2.91 15.16
N THR A 55 1.36 -2.03 15.63
CA THR A 55 2.19 -1.18 14.75
C THR A 55 3.08 -2.00 13.82
N MET A 56 3.79 -3.00 14.35
CA MET A 56 4.67 -3.85 13.55
C MET A 56 3.91 -4.70 12.53
N PHE A 57 2.76 -5.26 12.93
CA PHE A 57 1.91 -6.02 12.01
C PHE A 57 1.33 -5.15 10.90
N TYR A 58 0.81 -3.96 11.21
CA TYR A 58 0.31 -3.04 10.17
C TYR A 58 1.41 -2.57 9.23
N ALA A 59 2.64 -2.36 9.72
CA ALA A 59 3.77 -2.05 8.85
C ALA A 59 4.14 -3.21 7.91
N GLY A 60 3.93 -4.46 8.34
CA GLY A 60 4.17 -5.68 7.55
C GLY A 60 3.27 -5.86 6.32
N VAL A 61 2.17 -5.11 6.23
CA VAL A 61 1.22 -5.14 5.10
C VAL A 61 1.91 -4.76 3.78
N ILE A 62 2.90 -3.85 3.81
CA ILE A 62 3.66 -3.45 2.62
C ILE A 62 4.44 -4.62 2.03
N LEU A 63 4.99 -5.50 2.88
CA LEU A 63 5.82 -6.62 2.42
C LEU A 63 4.97 -7.76 1.89
N THR A 64 3.87 -8.06 2.58
CA THR A 64 2.98 -9.18 2.24
C THR A 64 2.05 -8.89 1.06
N SER A 65 1.77 -7.61 0.76
CA SER A 65 1.05 -7.21 -0.45
C SER A 65 1.86 -7.43 -1.74
N ARG A 66 3.20 -7.39 -1.70
CA ARG A 66 4.06 -7.57 -2.90
C ARG A 66 3.85 -8.91 -3.61
N PRO A 67 3.92 -10.07 -2.94
CA PRO A 67 3.64 -11.34 -3.61
C PRO A 67 2.19 -11.45 -4.07
N LEU A 68 1.22 -10.89 -3.33
CA LEU A 68 -0.19 -10.88 -3.74
C LEU A 68 -0.41 -10.09 -5.03
N ILE A 69 0.25 -8.94 -5.17
CA ILE A 69 0.23 -8.12 -6.39
C ILE A 69 0.82 -8.91 -7.57
N ALA A 70 1.96 -9.58 -7.37
CA ALA A 70 2.59 -10.39 -8.42
C ALA A 70 1.69 -11.55 -8.89
N ILE A 71 1.06 -12.27 -7.96
CA ILE A 71 0.10 -13.32 -8.27
C ILE A 71 -1.11 -12.74 -9.00
N GLY A 72 -1.65 -11.62 -8.51
CA GLY A 72 -2.77 -10.91 -9.11
C GLY A 72 -2.47 -10.47 -10.55
N ALA A 73 -1.26 -9.99 -10.83
CA ALA A 73 -0.86 -9.55 -12.16
C ALA A 73 -0.85 -10.71 -13.16
N VAL A 74 -0.37 -11.88 -12.75
CA VAL A 74 -0.44 -13.11 -13.57
C VAL A 74 -1.90 -13.47 -13.84
N TRP A 75 -2.74 -13.49 -12.80
CA TRP A 75 -4.17 -13.82 -12.91
C TRP A 75 -4.94 -12.87 -13.83
N VAL A 76 -4.74 -11.56 -13.68
CA VAL A 76 -5.38 -10.55 -14.54
C VAL A 76 -4.97 -10.72 -16.00
N SER A 77 -3.70 -11.07 -16.23
CA SER A 77 -3.14 -11.28 -17.57
C SER A 77 -3.64 -12.56 -18.23
N THR A 78 -3.92 -13.63 -17.48
CA THR A 78 -4.49 -14.86 -18.04
C THR A 78 -5.94 -14.69 -18.49
N PHE A 79 -6.73 -13.86 -17.80
CA PHE A 79 -8.08 -13.53 -18.25
C PHE A 79 -8.08 -12.61 -19.47
N GLY A 80 -7.18 -11.63 -19.52
CA GLY A 80 -6.97 -10.77 -20.70
C GLY A 80 -8.13 -9.81 -21.03
N THR A 81 -9.18 -9.76 -20.20
CA THR A 81 -10.34 -8.87 -20.36
C THR A 81 -10.23 -7.57 -19.58
N TYR A 82 -9.27 -7.48 -18.67
CA TYR A 82 -9.09 -6.33 -17.79
C TYR A 82 -8.32 -5.21 -18.50
N HIS A 83 -8.88 -4.01 -18.41
CA HIS A 83 -8.31 -2.80 -18.98
C HIS A 83 -8.27 -1.73 -17.91
N ASN A 84 -7.21 -0.94 -17.90
CA ASN A 84 -7.06 0.21 -17.03
C ASN A 84 -6.97 1.49 -17.86
N ILE A 85 -7.36 2.62 -17.27
CA ILE A 85 -7.29 3.92 -17.92
C ILE A 85 -6.05 4.62 -17.37
N TRP A 86 -5.07 4.90 -18.23
CA TRP A 86 -3.84 5.60 -17.85
C TRP A 86 -3.81 7.00 -18.44
N PRO A 87 -3.45 8.03 -17.63
CA PRO A 87 -3.20 9.35 -18.17
C PRO A 87 -1.95 9.31 -19.05
N CYS A 88 -1.94 10.08 -20.14
CA CYS A 88 -0.87 9.97 -21.12
C CYS A 88 0.53 10.36 -20.58
N GLU A 89 0.58 11.20 -19.56
CA GLU A 89 1.82 11.54 -18.83
C GLU A 89 2.42 10.33 -18.10
N MET A 90 1.58 9.42 -17.60
CA MET A 90 2.03 8.18 -16.96
C MET A 90 2.61 7.20 -17.99
N ILE A 91 2.02 7.14 -19.19
CA ILE A 91 2.54 6.32 -20.30
C ILE A 91 3.89 6.87 -20.79
N ASP A 92 4.01 8.19 -20.97
CA ASP A 92 5.27 8.84 -21.36
C ASP A 92 6.36 8.60 -20.32
N PHE A 93 6.03 8.75 -19.03
CA PHE A 93 6.95 8.46 -17.93
C PHE A 93 7.41 7.00 -17.93
N ALA A 94 6.49 6.05 -18.01
CA ALA A 94 6.81 4.61 -17.99
C ALA A 94 7.73 4.19 -19.15
N TRP A 95 7.49 4.72 -20.34
CA TRP A 95 8.32 4.47 -21.53
C TRP A 95 9.71 5.13 -21.43
N ARG A 96 9.80 6.35 -20.90
CA ARG A 96 11.08 7.05 -20.68
C ARG A 96 11.94 6.37 -19.62
N GLU A 97 11.32 5.86 -18.55
CA GLU A 97 12.00 5.11 -17.50
C GLU A 97 12.62 3.80 -18.04
N HIS A 98 11.97 3.17 -19.02
CA HIS A 98 12.48 2.00 -19.73
C HIS A 98 13.47 2.32 -20.86
N GLY A 99 13.98 3.56 -20.92
CA GLY A 99 15.04 3.96 -21.86
C GLY A 99 14.59 4.22 -23.29
N ALA A 100 13.28 4.31 -23.54
CA ALA A 100 12.77 4.60 -24.87
C ALA A 100 12.74 6.10 -25.19
N SER A 101 12.85 6.44 -26.47
CA SER A 101 12.78 7.82 -26.94
C SER A 101 11.38 8.40 -26.77
N ALA A 102 11.31 9.71 -26.52
CA ALA A 102 10.05 10.42 -26.39
C ALA A 102 9.20 10.24 -27.67
N GLY A 103 8.00 9.66 -27.52
CA GLY A 103 7.08 9.39 -28.62
C GLY A 103 7.12 7.98 -29.21
N ALA A 104 7.97 7.07 -28.72
CA ALA A 104 7.98 5.67 -29.16
C ALA A 104 6.64 4.93 -28.90
N TYR A 105 5.88 5.36 -27.90
CA TYR A 105 4.55 4.85 -27.56
C TYR A 105 3.44 5.30 -28.52
N LEU A 106 3.68 6.30 -29.39
CA LEU A 106 2.68 6.77 -30.37
C LEU A 106 2.30 5.68 -31.38
N ALA A 107 3.16 4.70 -31.61
CA ALA A 107 2.86 3.54 -32.46
C ALA A 107 1.71 2.69 -31.89
N ASN A 108 1.66 2.54 -30.56
CA ASN A 108 0.62 1.76 -29.87
C ASN A 108 -0.58 2.64 -29.48
N TYR A 109 -0.35 3.93 -29.25
CA TYR A 109 -1.36 4.90 -28.81
C TYR A 109 -1.43 6.13 -29.76
N PRO A 110 -1.92 5.95 -31.01
CA PRO A 110 -1.90 7.00 -32.04
C PRO A 110 -2.85 8.18 -31.73
N HIS A 111 -3.84 7.96 -30.86
CA HIS A 111 -4.79 8.96 -30.37
C HIS A 111 -4.14 10.06 -29.51
N TYR A 112 -2.86 9.93 -29.17
CA TYR A 112 -2.07 10.89 -28.40
C TYR A 112 -1.19 11.83 -29.27
N SER A 113 -1.26 11.75 -30.60
CA SER A 113 -0.47 12.65 -31.47
C SER A 113 -0.92 14.13 -31.37
N PRO A 114 -0.02 15.13 -31.44
CA PRO A 114 -0.40 16.54 -31.52
C PRO A 114 -1.30 16.78 -32.74
N PRO A 115 -2.43 17.52 -32.62
CA PRO A 115 -2.68 18.64 -31.70
C PRO A 115 -3.43 18.29 -30.40
N LEU A 116 -3.80 17.02 -30.15
CA LEU A 116 -4.57 16.62 -28.96
C LEU A 116 -3.77 16.67 -27.65
N ARG A 117 -2.44 16.88 -27.72
CA ARG A 117 -1.53 17.01 -26.56
C ARG A 117 -1.91 18.14 -25.59
N ASN A 118 -2.63 19.16 -26.07
CA ASN A 118 -3.05 20.30 -25.25
C ASN A 118 -4.36 20.09 -24.48
N ALA A 119 -5.02 18.94 -24.61
CA ALA A 119 -6.15 18.58 -23.77
C ALA A 119 -5.62 18.03 -22.44
N THR A 120 -5.52 18.89 -21.42
CA THR A 120 -5.39 18.49 -20.02
C THR A 120 -6.45 17.42 -19.71
N GLY A 121 -6.04 16.17 -19.52
CA GLY A 121 -6.94 15.03 -19.27
C GLY A 121 -7.06 13.98 -20.38
N SER A 122 -6.19 13.98 -21.40
CA SER A 122 -6.11 12.85 -22.33
C SER A 122 -5.69 11.57 -21.60
N ALA A 123 -6.51 10.53 -21.70
CA ALA A 123 -6.27 9.22 -21.11
C ALA A 123 -6.45 8.12 -22.17
N ALA A 124 -5.64 7.08 -22.09
CA ALA A 124 -5.70 5.93 -22.98
C ALA A 124 -6.11 4.67 -22.22
N VAL A 125 -6.85 3.80 -22.89
CA VAL A 125 -7.19 2.49 -22.36
C VAL A 125 -6.02 1.55 -22.62
N VAL A 126 -5.43 1.05 -21.55
CA VAL A 126 -4.29 0.14 -21.56
C VAL A 126 -4.77 -1.24 -21.11
N ARG A 127 -4.46 -2.26 -21.89
CA ARG A 127 -4.78 -3.64 -21.53
C ARG A 127 -3.82 -4.12 -20.44
N ALA A 128 -4.33 -4.77 -19.40
CA ALA A 128 -3.47 -5.32 -18.36
C ALA A 128 -2.89 -6.68 -18.80
N ASN A 129 -1.59 -6.70 -19.13
CA ASN A 129 -0.89 -7.91 -19.55
C ASN A 129 0.59 -7.90 -19.16
N ILE A 130 0.96 -8.72 -18.18
CA ILE A 130 2.35 -8.92 -17.73
C ILE A 130 3.21 -9.66 -18.74
N PHE A 131 2.61 -10.41 -19.67
CA PHE A 131 3.32 -11.18 -20.70
C PHE A 131 3.64 -10.35 -21.96
N SER A 132 3.27 -9.07 -21.97
CA SER A 132 3.57 -8.17 -23.09
C SER A 132 5.08 -7.94 -23.20
N LYS A 133 5.64 -8.11 -24.40
CA LYS A 133 7.09 -7.96 -24.65
C LYS A 133 7.48 -6.58 -25.18
N HIS A 134 6.51 -5.81 -25.66
CA HIS A 134 6.76 -4.58 -26.41
C HIS A 134 6.02 -3.37 -25.84
N ASP A 135 5.06 -3.55 -24.93
CA ASP A 135 4.38 -2.43 -24.27
C ASP A 135 4.57 -2.47 -22.75
N VAL A 136 5.38 -1.52 -22.26
CA VAL A 136 5.62 -1.34 -20.83
C VAL A 136 4.39 -0.83 -20.08
N ALA A 137 3.46 -0.17 -20.79
CA ALA A 137 2.21 0.28 -20.20
C ALA A 137 1.32 -0.92 -19.83
N GLU A 138 1.23 -1.94 -20.69
CA GLU A 138 0.44 -3.14 -20.41
C GLU A 138 0.96 -3.92 -19.20
N MET A 139 2.29 -4.01 -19.08
CA MET A 139 2.94 -4.64 -17.93
C MET A 139 2.63 -3.88 -16.65
N GLY A 140 2.78 -2.55 -16.64
CA GLY A 140 2.48 -1.75 -15.45
C GLY A 140 1.00 -1.77 -15.06
N ALA A 141 0.08 -1.74 -16.04
CA ALA A 141 -1.36 -1.85 -15.80
C ALA A 141 -1.72 -3.18 -15.13
N SER A 142 -1.01 -4.27 -15.47
CA SER A 142 -1.23 -5.59 -14.86
C SER A 142 -0.96 -5.63 -13.35
N PHE A 143 0.00 -4.84 -12.86
CA PHE A 143 0.28 -4.73 -11.43
C PHE A 143 -0.64 -3.76 -10.71
N GLN A 144 -1.12 -2.72 -11.40
CA GLN A 144 -1.98 -1.71 -10.82
C GLN A 144 -3.39 -2.22 -10.52
N ILE A 145 -4.01 -2.97 -11.44
CA ILE A 145 -5.38 -3.48 -11.26
C ILE A 145 -5.56 -4.27 -9.95
N PRO A 146 -4.71 -5.26 -9.61
CA PRO A 146 -4.85 -6.02 -8.38
C PRO A 146 -4.26 -5.30 -7.15
N ALA A 147 -3.67 -4.11 -7.29
CA ALA A 147 -2.92 -3.46 -6.22
C ALA A 147 -3.77 -3.18 -4.98
N SER A 148 -4.86 -2.44 -5.14
CA SER A 148 -5.72 -2.04 -4.01
C SER A 148 -6.34 -3.25 -3.30
N ALA A 149 -6.83 -4.23 -4.06
CA ALA A 149 -7.33 -5.48 -3.51
C ALA A 149 -6.26 -6.23 -2.70
N SER A 150 -5.03 -6.32 -3.22
CA SER A 150 -3.92 -7.01 -2.53
C SER A 150 -3.54 -6.32 -1.22
N PHE A 151 -3.51 -4.99 -1.19
CA PHE A 151 -3.31 -4.23 0.05
C PHE A 151 -4.44 -4.46 1.05
N MET A 152 -5.69 -4.53 0.60
CA MET A 152 -6.83 -4.84 1.48
C MET A 152 -6.78 -6.24 2.06
N PHE A 153 -6.53 -7.26 1.25
CA PHE A 153 -6.39 -8.62 1.74
C PHE A 153 -5.26 -8.74 2.75
N SER A 154 -4.12 -8.13 2.46
CA SER A 154 -2.99 -8.10 3.38
C SER A 154 -3.35 -7.37 4.67
N LEU A 155 -4.03 -6.22 4.60
CA LEU A 155 -4.43 -5.47 5.80
C LEU A 155 -5.35 -6.29 6.70
N ILE A 156 -6.36 -6.95 6.13
CA ILE A 156 -7.28 -7.82 6.88
C ILE A 156 -6.52 -8.97 7.53
N LEU A 157 -5.61 -9.61 6.80
CA LEU A 157 -4.78 -10.70 7.33
C LEU A 157 -3.97 -10.24 8.54
N HIS A 158 -3.33 -9.07 8.48
CA HIS A 158 -2.55 -8.54 9.60
C HIS A 158 -3.41 -8.08 10.76
N ALA A 159 -4.57 -7.47 10.48
CA ALA A 159 -5.53 -7.03 11.49
C ALA A 159 -6.13 -8.21 12.27
N VAL A 160 -6.51 -9.29 11.58
CA VAL A 160 -6.99 -10.51 12.23
C VAL A 160 -5.84 -11.24 12.93
N GLY A 161 -4.69 -11.35 12.27
CA GLY A 161 -3.52 -12.06 12.80
C GLY A 161 -3.01 -11.47 14.11
N VAL A 162 -2.97 -10.14 14.25
CA VAL A 162 -2.53 -9.51 15.49
C VAL A 162 -3.49 -9.73 16.65
N GLU A 163 -4.81 -9.69 16.42
CA GLU A 163 -5.79 -9.93 17.48
C GLU A 163 -5.78 -11.39 17.93
N ILE A 164 -5.63 -12.34 17.01
CA ILE A 164 -5.44 -13.76 17.35
C ILE A 164 -4.17 -13.93 18.19
N TYR A 165 -3.06 -13.33 17.80
CA TYR A 165 -1.81 -13.42 18.56
C TYR A 165 -1.92 -12.82 19.97
N LEU A 166 -2.62 -11.69 20.10
CA LEU A 166 -2.86 -11.07 21.41
C LEU A 166 -3.77 -11.93 22.28
N ALA A 167 -4.81 -12.54 21.71
CA ALA A 167 -5.70 -13.46 22.43
C ALA A 167 -4.94 -14.69 22.96
N LEU A 168 -3.98 -15.22 22.19
CA LEU A 168 -3.14 -16.34 22.63
C LEU A 168 -2.11 -15.95 23.70
N THR A 169 -1.72 -14.68 23.80
CA THR A 169 -0.68 -14.22 24.73
C THR A 169 -1.20 -13.57 26.02
N GLN A 170 -2.48 -13.80 26.38
CA GLN A 170 -3.14 -13.23 27.56
C GLN A 170 -2.47 -13.58 28.90
N GLY A 171 -1.84 -14.76 29.02
CA GLY A 171 -1.13 -15.15 30.24
C GLY A 171 0.10 -14.28 30.54
N GLY A 172 0.85 -13.90 29.50
CA GLY A 172 1.91 -12.89 29.60
C GLY A 172 1.35 -11.53 29.99
N ALA A 173 0.13 -11.23 29.51
CA ALA A 173 -0.52 -9.94 29.70
C ALA A 173 -1.12 -9.69 31.11
N SER A 174 -1.19 -10.74 31.93
CA SER A 174 -1.55 -10.60 33.33
C SER A 174 -0.32 -10.27 34.19
N ARG A 175 0.86 -10.75 33.78
CA ARG A 175 2.11 -10.58 34.53
C ARG A 175 2.66 -9.16 34.45
N LEU A 176 2.72 -8.53 33.28
CA LEU A 176 3.21 -7.14 33.17
C LEU A 176 2.19 -6.14 33.73
N ARG A 177 0.91 -6.52 33.87
CA ARG A 177 -0.08 -5.70 34.57
C ARG A 177 0.28 -5.51 36.04
N ILE A 178 0.67 -6.58 36.72
CA ILE A 178 1.12 -6.55 38.12
C ILE A 178 2.39 -5.72 38.25
N GLU A 179 3.35 -5.90 37.33
CA GLU A 179 4.60 -5.14 37.33
C GLU A 179 4.38 -3.65 37.04
N SER A 180 3.46 -3.31 36.13
CA SER A 180 3.06 -1.92 35.86
C SER A 180 2.48 -1.26 37.13
N TYR A 181 1.62 -1.98 37.85
CA TYR A 181 1.04 -1.50 39.11
C TYR A 181 2.11 -1.27 40.19
N ARG A 182 3.09 -2.17 40.30
CA ARG A 182 4.23 -2.02 41.21
C ARG A 182 5.03 -0.75 40.90
N ARG A 183 5.38 -0.52 39.62
CA ARG A 183 6.17 0.65 39.19
C ARG A 183 5.45 1.98 39.40
N GLN A 184 4.14 2.01 39.20
CA GLN A 184 3.33 3.20 39.47
C GLN A 184 3.30 3.54 40.97
N ARG A 185 3.25 2.54 41.85
CA ARG A 185 3.31 2.77 43.31
C ARG A 185 4.66 3.29 43.77
N THR A 186 5.76 2.82 43.19
CA THR A 186 7.12 3.29 43.53
C THR A 186 7.42 4.71 43.06
N GLN A 187 6.66 5.27 42.11
CA GLN A 187 6.79 6.67 41.69
C GLN A 187 5.90 7.64 42.49
N GLY A 188 4.90 7.12 43.23
CA GLY A 188 3.98 7.92 44.05
C GLY A 188 4.39 8.06 45.51
N THR A 189 5.58 7.59 45.87
CA THR A 189 6.24 7.71 47.19
C THR A 189 7.52 8.49 47.04
#